data_AF-A0A957G4J5-F1
#
_entry.id   AF-A0A957G4J5-F1
#
_cell.length_a   1.000
_cell.length_b   1.000
_cell.length_c   1.000
_cell.angle_alpha   90.00
_cell.angle_beta   90.00
_cell.angle_gamma   90.00
#
_symmetry.space_group_name_H-M   'P 1'
#
loop_
_entity.id
_entity.type
_entity.pdbx_description
1 polymer ?
#
loop_
_entity_poly.entity_id
_entity_poly.type
_entity_poly.pdbx_seq_one_letter_code
_entity_poly.pdbx_strand_id
1 'polypeptide(L)' 'AVYRRQPCLSAVDAALAAGQKRMISFYDQVRVREVGAEELAGLGDLSLTFFNANTPEELAQAEKMLAALE' A
#
# COMPACT_ATOMS: atom_id res chain seq x y z
N ALA A 1 2.53 3.51 -1.25
CA ALA A 1 3.16 4.60 -0.49
C ALA A 1 4.38 5.12 -1.24
N VAL A 2 4.76 6.38 -1.02
CA VAL A 2 5.99 6.97 -1.59
C VAL A 2 6.99 7.17 -0.45
N TYR A 3 8.18 6.56 -0.58
CA TYR A 3 9.18 6.54 0.49
C TYR A 3 10.37 7.45 0.17
N ARG A 4 10.79 8.27 1.13
CA ARG A 4 12.09 8.94 1.07
C ARG A 4 13.15 7.92 1.46
N ARG A 5 14.04 7.58 0.51
CA ARG A 5 15.00 6.48 0.65
C ARG A 5 15.78 6.51 1.97
N GLN A 6 16.55 7.58 2.23
CA GLN A 6 17.48 7.61 3.36
C GLN A 6 16.78 7.47 4.74
N PRO A 7 15.80 8.31 5.12
CA PRO A 7 15.18 8.20 6.44
C PRO A 7 14.33 6.93 6.60
N CYS A 8 13.61 6.50 5.55
CA CYS A 8 12.80 5.28 5.63
C CYS A 8 13.66 4.03 5.74
N LEU A 9 14.78 3.94 5.00
CA LEU A 9 15.67 2.78 5.06
C LEU A 9 16.26 2.61 6.46
N SER A 10 16.80 3.68 7.05
CA SER A 10 17.36 3.62 8.41
C SER A 10 16.32 3.22 9.47
N ALA A 11 15.08 3.72 9.36
CA ALA A 11 14.01 3.37 10.29
C ALA A 11 13.53 1.92 10.14
N VAL A 12 13.43 1.42 8.90
CA VAL A 12 13.09 0.02 8.62
C VAL A 12 14.18 -0.92 9.12
N ASP A 13 15.46 -0.61 8.88
CA ASP A 13 16.58 -1.42 9.35
C ASP A 13 16.57 -1.55 10.89
N ALA A 14 16.32 -0.45 11.60
CA ALA A 14 16.19 -0.45 13.06
C ALA A 14 15.00 -1.30 13.55
N ALA A 15 13.83 -1.17 12.91
CA ALA A 15 12.64 -1.96 13.24
C ALA A 15 12.88 -3.47 13.02
N LEU A 16 13.53 -3.84 11.91
CA LEU A 16 13.89 -5.22 11.60
C LEU A 16 14.90 -5.78 12.61
N ALA A 17 15.93 -5.01 12.97
CA ALA A 17 16.91 -5.40 13.99
C ALA A 17 16.27 -5.62 15.37
N ALA A 18 15.21 -4.87 15.69
CA ALA A 18 14.40 -5.04 16.90
C ALA A 18 13.37 -6.19 16.80
N GLY A 19 13.36 -6.96 15.71
CA GLY A 19 12.44 -8.09 15.51
C GLY A 19 10.99 -7.69 15.22
N GLN A 20 10.74 -6.42 14.90
CA GLN A 20 9.40 -5.93 14.61
C GLN A 20 8.99 -6.34 13.19
N LYS A 21 7.85 -7.04 13.05
CA LYS A 21 7.40 -7.62 11.77
C LYS A 21 6.23 -6.90 11.12
N ARG A 22 5.58 -5.95 11.80
CA ARG A 22 4.49 -5.18 11.20
C ARG A 22 5.08 -4.14 10.25
N MET A 23 4.51 -4.03 9.05
CA MET A 23 4.96 -3.07 8.03
C MET A 23 5.05 -1.64 8.58
N ILE A 24 4.08 -1.23 9.40
CA ILE A 24 4.00 0.13 9.96
C ILE A 24 4.87 0.35 11.21
N SER A 25 5.64 -0.64 11.67
CA SER A 25 6.39 -0.53 12.93
C SER A 25 7.46 0.58 12.93
N PHE A 26 7.88 1.08 11.78
CA PHE A 26 8.86 2.16 11.66
C PHE A 26 8.24 3.55 11.53
N TYR A 27 6.90 3.66 11.50
CA TYR A 27 6.21 4.93 11.22
C TYR A 27 6.44 5.99 12.28
N ASP A 28 6.66 5.60 13.54
CA ASP A 28 6.98 6.51 14.65
C ASP A 28 8.37 7.16 14.53
N GLN A 29 9.26 6.56 13.74
CA GLN A 29 10.63 7.02 13.50
C GLN A 29 10.76 7.93 12.27
N VAL A 30 9.68 8.14 11.51
CA VAL A 30 9.68 8.98 10.31
C VAL A 30 8.48 9.92 10.29
N ARG A 31 8.58 11.01 9.53
CA ARG A 31 7.42 11.86 9.26
C ARG A 31 6.51 11.18 8.23
N VAL A 32 5.36 10.69 8.69
CA VAL A 32 4.31 10.15 7.81
C VAL A 32 3.31 11.26 7.46
N ARG A 33 2.91 11.32 6.20
CA ARG A 33 1.75 12.09 5.74
C ARG A 33 0.76 11.10 5.14
N GLU A 34 -0.40 10.96 5.75
CA GLU A 34 -1.49 10.17 5.19
C GLU A 34 -2.10 10.90 4.00
N VAL A 35 -2.52 10.14 2.99
CA VAL A 35 -3.21 10.63 1.80
C VAL A 35 -4.59 9.97 1.81
N GLY A 36 -5.63 10.75 2.07
CA GLY A 36 -7.00 10.23 2.19
C GLY A 36 -7.66 9.95 0.84
N ALA A 37 -8.78 9.23 0.86
CA ALA A 37 -9.57 8.95 -0.33
C ALA A 37 -10.07 10.25 -1.02
N GLU A 38 -10.37 11.29 -0.24
CA GLU A 38 -10.78 12.60 -0.76
C GLU A 38 -9.70 13.26 -1.62
N GLU A 39 -8.42 13.13 -1.25
CA GLU A 39 -7.30 13.67 -2.03
C GLU A 39 -7.06 12.88 -3.33
N LEU A 40 -7.47 11.61 -3.36
CA LEU A 40 -7.35 10.72 -4.50
C LEU A 40 -8.59 10.75 -5.40
N ALA A 41 -9.64 11.46 -4.99
CA ALA A 41 -10.87 11.57 -5.75
C ALA A 41 -10.60 12.12 -7.16
N GLY A 42 -11.13 11.44 -8.18
CA GLY A 42 -10.96 11.84 -9.58
C GLY A 42 -9.67 11.34 -10.26
N LEU A 43 -8.79 10.62 -9.56
CA LEU A 43 -7.62 9.96 -10.18
C LEU A 43 -7.95 8.58 -10.78
N GLY A 44 -9.20 8.15 -10.71
CA GLY A 44 -9.69 6.88 -11.24
C GLY A 44 -10.65 6.18 -10.27
N ASP A 45 -10.97 4.92 -10.57
CA ASP A 45 -11.72 4.08 -9.65
C ASP A 45 -10.76 3.51 -8.59
N LEU A 46 -10.87 4.02 -7.36
CA LEU A 46 -10.04 3.58 -6.24
C LEU A 46 -10.33 2.13 -5.84
N SER A 47 -11.55 1.62 -6.10
CA SER A 47 -11.91 0.24 -5.81
C SER A 47 -11.18 -0.74 -6.73
N LEU A 48 -10.86 -0.34 -7.97
CA LEU A 48 -10.00 -1.10 -8.88
C LEU A 48 -8.52 -0.90 -8.52
N THR A 49 -8.11 0.35 -8.29
CA THR A 49 -6.71 0.73 -8.07
C THR A 49 -6.10 0.07 -6.83
N PHE A 50 -6.89 -0.07 -5.77
CA PHE A 50 -6.45 -0.66 -4.51
C PHE A 50 -6.99 -2.08 -4.28
N PHE A 51 -7.59 -2.72 -5.30
CA PHE A 51 -8.00 -4.12 -5.22
C PHE A 51 -6.77 -5.03 -5.00
N ASN A 52 -6.90 -5.99 -4.10
CA ASN A 52 -5.86 -6.98 -3.83
C ASN A 52 -6.44 -8.38 -3.99
N ALA A 53 -5.75 -9.23 -4.77
CA ALA A 53 -6.12 -10.63 -4.97
C ALA A 53 -5.20 -11.52 -4.14
N ASN A 54 -5.66 -11.96 -2.97
CA ASN A 54 -4.97 -12.87 -2.07
C ASN A 54 -5.51 -14.30 -2.16
N THR A 55 -6.74 -14.49 -2.68
CA THR A 55 -7.35 -15.82 -2.89
C THR A 55 -7.60 -16.14 -4.37
N PRO A 56 -7.75 -17.43 -4.74
CA PRO A 56 -8.13 -17.82 -6.09
C PRO A 56 -9.46 -17.20 -6.57
N GLU A 57 -10.43 -17.04 -5.67
CA GLU A 57 -11.72 -16.42 -5.97
C GLU A 57 -11.57 -14.92 -6.29
N GLU A 58 -10.72 -14.22 -5.53
CA GLU A 58 -10.39 -12.81 -5.78
C GLU A 58 -9.62 -12.63 -7.09
N LEU A 59 -8.77 -13.59 -7.46
CA LEU A 59 -8.11 -13.59 -8.78
C LEU A 59 -9.15 -13.74 -9.91
N ALA A 60 -10.07 -14.69 -9.81
CA ALA A 60 -11.15 -14.85 -10.79
C ALA A 60 -12.06 -13.61 -10.87
N GLN A 61 -12.21 -12.87 -9.78
CA GLN A 61 -12.88 -11.57 -9.77
C GLN A 61 -12.07 -10.51 -10.52
N ALA A 62 -10.76 -10.40 -10.28
CA ALA A 62 -9.88 -9.48 -10.99
C ALA A 62 -9.87 -9.72 -12.51
N GLU A 63 -9.90 -10.99 -12.95
CA GLU A 63 -10.01 -11.35 -14.36
C GLU A 63 -11.31 -10.85 -15.00
N LYS A 64 -12.43 -10.95 -14.27
CA LYS A 64 -13.72 -10.38 -14.72
C LYS A 64 -13.69 -8.86 -14.78
N MET A 65 -13.05 -8.22 -13.80
CA MET A 65 -12.88 -6.76 -13.78
C MET A 65 -12.07 -6.29 -15.00
N LEU A 66 -11.00 -7.01 -15.35
CA LEU A 66 -10.19 -6.73 -16.54
C LEU A 66 -11.01 -6.88 -17.83
N ALA A 67 -11.76 -7.98 -17.98
CA ALA A 67 -12.60 -8.20 -19.17
C ALA A 67 -13.72 -7.18 -19.34
N ALA A 68 -14.14 -6.50 -18.26
CA ALA A 68 -15.14 -5.44 -18.31
C ALA A 68 -14.57 -4.04 -18.65
N LEU A 69 -13.24 -3.91 -18.72
CA LEU A 69 -12.55 -2.69 -19.11
C LEU A 69 -12.23 -2.63 -20.61
N GLU A 70 -12.32 -3.77 -21.31
CA GLU A 70 -12.20 -3.91 -22.77
C GLU A 70 -13.53 -3.61 -23.49
#